data_AF-A0A498ENU9-F1
#
_entry.id   AF-A0A498ENU9-F1
#
_cell.length_a   1.000
_cell.length_b   1.000
_cell.length_c   1.000
_cell.angle_alpha   90.00
_cell.angle_beta   90.00
_cell.angle_gamma   90.00
#
_symmetry.space_group_name_H-M   'P 1'
#
loop_
_entity.id
_entity.type
_entity.pdbx_description
1 polymer ?
#
loop_
_entity_poly.entity_id
_entity_poly.type
_entity_poly.pdbx_seq_one_letter_code
_entity_poly.pdbx_strand_id
1 'polypeptide(L)'
;MYVETDFLTALVKDDDWLQDAAIRALDERDDIHTSIPAYAEVLVLFYDREAAEYEIDAPRAITNLLELVPIVPAEHEDAVLTAAAFLDECDITPFDALHASLVTTRDGRVLSTEEDYDTVGLTRTPLDAEESG
;
A
#
# COMPACT_ATOMS: atom_id res chain seq x y z
N MET A 1 -1.20 -1.17 20.32
CA MET A 1 -0.07 -2.09 20.13
C MET A 1 0.34 -2.08 18.66
N TYR A 2 1.62 -1.81 18.37
CA TYR A 2 2.13 -1.88 17.00
C TYR A 2 2.28 -3.34 16.55
N VAL A 3 1.85 -3.65 15.32
CA VAL A 3 2.04 -4.97 14.68
C VAL A 3 2.76 -4.84 13.34
N GLU A 4 3.52 -5.87 12.98
CA GLU A 4 4.29 -5.95 11.74
C GLU A 4 3.52 -6.67 10.62
N THR A 5 4.05 -6.65 9.40
CA THR A 5 3.45 -7.24 8.19
C THR A 5 2.94 -8.66 8.39
N ASP A 6 3.68 -9.52 9.11
CA ASP A 6 3.28 -10.91 9.36
C ASP A 6 1.87 -11.03 9.98
N PHE A 7 1.50 -10.07 10.84
CA PHE A 7 0.16 -10.00 11.42
C PHE A 7 -0.89 -9.69 10.36
N LEU A 8 -0.60 -8.76 9.44
CA LEU A 8 -1.49 -8.38 8.35
C LEU A 8 -1.62 -9.55 7.37
N THR A 9 -0.52 -10.20 6.99
CA THR A 9 -0.54 -11.31 6.04
C THR A 9 -1.30 -12.52 6.58
N ALA A 10 -1.25 -12.75 7.89
CA ALA A 10 -2.04 -13.79 8.55
C ALA A 10 -3.55 -13.55 8.44
N LEU A 11 -3.99 -12.30 8.31
CA LEU A 11 -5.40 -11.93 8.11
C LEU A 11 -5.84 -11.99 6.65
N VAL A 12 -4.89 -11.97 5.71
CA VAL A 12 -5.17 -11.98 4.26
C VAL A 12 -5.07 -13.37 3.64
N LYS A 13 -4.09 -14.17 4.08
CA LYS A 13 -3.86 -15.50 3.53
C LYS A 13 -4.76 -16.51 4.22
N ASP A 14 -5.53 -17.26 3.43
CA ASP A 14 -6.54 -18.19 3.94
C ASP A 14 -5.96 -19.32 4.83
N ASP A 15 -4.73 -19.78 4.55
CA ASP A 15 -4.08 -20.90 5.26
C ASP A 15 -2.79 -20.47 6.01
N ASP A 16 -2.73 -19.26 6.55
CA ASP A 16 -1.59 -18.82 7.35
C ASP A 16 -1.58 -19.47 8.74
N TRP A 17 -0.44 -20.00 9.16
CA TRP A 17 -0.26 -20.65 10.46
C TRP A 17 -0.45 -19.70 11.66
N LEU A 18 -0.42 -18.37 11.43
CA LEU A 18 -0.67 -17.34 12.44
C LEU A 18 -2.11 -16.83 12.47
N GLN A 19 -2.98 -17.25 11.55
CA GLN A 19 -4.32 -16.67 11.38
C GLN A 19 -5.15 -16.70 12.69
N ASP A 20 -5.25 -17.87 13.34
CA ASP A 20 -5.98 -18.02 14.62
C ASP A 20 -5.43 -17.10 15.71
N ALA A 21 -4.11 -16.90 15.75
CA ALA A 21 -3.46 -16.06 16.73
C ALA A 21 -3.72 -14.57 16.45
N ALA A 22 -3.73 -14.17 15.18
CA ALA A 22 -4.04 -12.80 14.76
C ALA A 22 -5.50 -12.43 15.05
N ILE A 23 -6.45 -13.31 14.70
CA ILE A 23 -7.88 -13.12 15.00
C ILE A 23 -8.11 -12.99 16.51
N ARG A 24 -7.52 -13.90 17.29
CA ARG A 24 -7.62 -13.83 18.75
C ARG A 24 -7.06 -12.53 19.32
N ALA A 25 -5.97 -12.02 18.76
CA ALA A 25 -5.40 -10.75 19.20
C ALA A 25 -6.32 -9.56 18.91
N LEU A 26 -7.02 -9.56 17.76
CA LEU A 26 -8.04 -8.55 17.43
C LEU A 26 -9.23 -8.62 18.39
N ASP A 27 -9.68 -9.81 18.79
CA ASP A 27 -10.76 -9.99 19.76
C ASP A 27 -10.36 -9.54 21.18
N GLU A 28 -9.09 -9.68 21.55
CA GLU A 28 -8.58 -9.38 22.88
C GLU A 28 -8.10 -7.92 23.03
N ARG A 29 -7.86 -7.19 21.93
CA ARG A 29 -7.27 -5.85 21.95
C ARG A 29 -7.85 -4.89 20.91
N ASP A 30 -8.37 -3.76 21.41
CA ASP A 30 -8.88 -2.66 20.56
C ASP A 30 -7.81 -1.62 20.17
N ASP A 31 -6.55 -1.77 20.61
CA ASP A 31 -5.50 -0.76 20.41
C ASP A 31 -4.50 -1.12 19.31
N ILE A 32 -4.74 -2.20 18.57
CA ILE A 32 -3.87 -2.69 17.49
C ILE A 32 -3.78 -1.66 16.36
N HIS A 33 -2.56 -1.40 15.88
CA HIS A 33 -2.30 -0.51 14.75
C HIS A 33 -0.96 -0.85 14.11
N THR A 34 -0.68 -0.29 12.94
CA THR A 34 0.59 -0.44 12.24
C THR A 34 1.02 0.86 11.53
N SER A 35 1.96 0.77 10.58
CA SER A 35 2.50 1.89 9.80
C SER A 35 2.49 1.61 8.30
N ILE A 36 2.73 2.64 7.48
CA ILE A 36 2.85 2.52 6.00
C ILE A 36 3.78 1.38 5.56
N PRO A 37 4.99 1.21 6.12
CA PRO A 37 5.89 0.12 5.73
C PRO A 37 5.23 -1.27 5.72
N ALA A 38 4.43 -1.59 6.73
CA ALA A 38 3.77 -2.89 6.80
C ALA A 38 2.77 -3.08 5.66
N TYR A 39 2.01 -2.04 5.35
CA TYR A 39 1.09 -2.05 4.21
C TYR A 39 1.81 -2.02 2.85
N ALA A 40 2.99 -1.39 2.76
CA ALA A 40 3.82 -1.43 1.55
C ALA A 40 4.23 -2.87 1.22
N GLU A 41 4.61 -3.66 2.22
CA GLU A 41 4.92 -5.07 2.03
C GLU A 41 3.69 -5.90 1.62
N VAL A 42 2.51 -5.61 2.17
CA VAL A 42 1.25 -6.23 1.73
C VAL A 42 0.95 -5.91 0.26
N LEU A 43 1.15 -4.67 -0.17
CA LEU A 43 0.96 -4.28 -1.58
C LEU A 43 1.94 -5.03 -2.50
N VAL A 44 3.18 -5.27 -2.07
CA VAL A 44 4.14 -6.12 -2.81
C VAL A 44 3.64 -7.55 -2.96
N LEU A 45 3.01 -8.11 -1.93
CA LEU A 45 2.41 -9.44 -2.03
C LEU A 45 1.25 -9.49 -3.04
N PHE A 46 0.49 -8.41 -3.21
CA PHE A 46 -0.60 -8.34 -4.19
C PHE A 46 -0.12 -8.09 -5.61
N TYR A 47 1.01 -7.41 -5.77
CA TYR A 47 1.59 -7.12 -7.08
C TYR A 47 2.22 -8.36 -7.73
N ASP A 48 2.77 -9.29 -6.94
CA ASP A 48 3.34 -10.54 -7.46
C ASP A 48 2.23 -11.55 -7.86
N ARG A 49 1.55 -11.26 -8.97
CA ARG A 49 0.44 -12.04 -9.54
C ARG A 49 0.83 -13.45 -9.97
N GLU A 50 2.12 -13.72 -10.20
CA GLU A 50 2.62 -15.06 -10.57
C GLU A 50 2.86 -15.95 -9.33
N ALA A 51 3.17 -15.35 -8.18
CA ALA A 51 3.29 -16.06 -6.91
C ALA A 51 1.97 -16.17 -6.13
N ALA A 52 0.96 -15.36 -6.47
CA ALA A 52 -0.34 -15.39 -5.84
C ALA A 52 -1.17 -16.59 -6.33
N GLU A 53 -1.65 -17.41 -5.39
CA GLU A 53 -2.53 -18.55 -5.70
C GLU A 53 -3.90 -18.10 -6.27
N TYR A 54 -4.27 -16.84 -6.04
CA TYR A 54 -5.54 -16.23 -6.43
C TYR A 54 -5.34 -14.77 -6.89
N GLU A 55 -6.22 -14.30 -7.75
CA GLU A 55 -6.33 -12.87 -8.09
C GLU A 55 -6.90 -12.12 -6.88
N ILE A 56 -6.08 -11.29 -6.23
CA ILE A 56 -6.48 -10.50 -5.07
C ILE A 56 -6.93 -9.12 -5.55
N ASP A 57 -8.18 -8.76 -5.24
CA ASP A 57 -8.70 -7.40 -5.35
C ASP A 57 -8.01 -6.54 -4.27
N ALA A 58 -6.88 -5.93 -4.64
CA ALA A 58 -6.03 -5.16 -3.75
C ALA A 58 -6.79 -4.01 -3.06
N PRO A 59 -7.55 -3.15 -3.77
CA PRO A 59 -8.35 -2.11 -3.13
C PRO A 59 -9.29 -2.64 -2.05
N ARG A 60 -9.99 -3.74 -2.32
CA ARG A 60 -10.90 -4.35 -1.35
C ARG A 60 -10.17 -4.96 -0.17
N ALA A 61 -9.09 -5.69 -0.41
CA ALA A 61 -8.31 -6.33 0.64
C ALA A 61 -7.71 -5.28 1.60
N ILE A 62 -7.13 -4.22 1.05
CA ILE A 62 -6.57 -3.11 1.82
C ILE A 62 -7.64 -2.38 2.63
N THR A 63 -8.81 -2.11 2.04
CA THR A 63 -9.92 -1.46 2.76
C THR A 63 -10.35 -2.28 3.97
N ASN A 64 -10.55 -3.59 3.80
CA ASN A 64 -10.93 -4.48 4.89
C ASN A 64 -9.84 -4.57 5.96
N LEU A 65 -8.57 -4.62 5.56
CA LEU A 65 -7.45 -4.67 6.51
C LEU A 65 -7.35 -3.40 7.35
N LEU A 66 -7.57 -2.22 6.75
CA LEU A 66 -7.52 -0.95 7.47
C LEU A 66 -8.61 -0.82 8.54
N GLU A 67 -9.77 -1.47 8.35
CA GLU A 67 -10.81 -1.55 9.38
C GLU A 67 -10.36 -2.38 10.60
N LEU A 68 -9.49 -3.37 10.39
CA LEU A 68 -9.00 -4.27 11.45
C LEU A 68 -7.69 -3.76 12.09
N VAL A 69 -6.78 -3.23 11.28
CA VAL A 69 -5.44 -2.82 11.65
C VAL A 69 -5.17 -1.44 11.04
N PRO A 70 -5.61 -0.35 11.71
CA PRO A 70 -5.44 1.00 11.21
C PRO A 70 -3.98 1.43 11.16
N ILE A 71 -3.69 2.45 10.37
CA ILE A 71 -2.34 3.03 10.26
C ILE A 71 -2.22 4.23 11.18
N VAL A 72 -1.08 4.33 11.87
CA VAL A 72 -0.71 5.54 12.63
C VAL A 72 0.54 6.17 12.01
N PRO A 73 0.51 7.48 11.67
CA PRO A 73 -0.61 8.42 11.77
C PRO A 73 -1.73 8.16 10.75
N ALA A 74 -2.98 8.52 11.09
CA ALA A 74 -4.17 8.26 10.26
C ALA A 74 -4.14 8.92 8.87
N GLU A 75 -3.39 10.01 8.70
CA GLU A 75 -3.18 10.66 7.39
C GLU A 75 -2.52 9.74 6.34
N HIS A 76 -1.93 8.64 6.78
CA HIS A 76 -1.33 7.65 5.92
C HIS A 76 -2.30 6.60 5.36
N GLU A 77 -3.52 6.49 5.92
CA GLU A 77 -4.52 5.54 5.44
C GLU A 77 -4.95 5.88 4.00
N ASP A 78 -5.21 7.16 3.74
CA ASP A 78 -5.57 7.65 2.40
C ASP A 78 -4.48 7.34 1.36
N ALA A 79 -3.20 7.40 1.76
CA ALA A 79 -2.09 7.08 0.88
C ALA A 79 -2.09 5.59 0.49
N VAL A 80 -2.29 4.70 1.46
CA VAL A 80 -2.31 3.26 1.22
C VAL A 80 -3.54 2.84 0.39
N LEU A 81 -4.71 3.43 0.66
CA LEU A 81 -5.92 3.21 -0.15
C LEU A 81 -5.72 3.66 -1.61
N THR A 82 -5.15 4.85 -1.80
CA THR A 82 -4.88 5.38 -3.15
C THR A 82 -3.84 4.53 -3.88
N ALA A 83 -2.79 4.09 -3.18
CA ALA A 83 -1.79 3.20 -3.75
C ALA A 83 -2.42 1.88 -4.23
N ALA A 84 -3.30 1.27 -3.41
CA ALA A 84 -4.00 0.03 -3.79
C ALA A 84 -4.84 0.20 -5.08
N ALA A 85 -5.48 1.36 -5.26
CA ALA A 85 -6.19 1.68 -6.50
C ALA A 85 -5.22 1.81 -7.70
N PHE A 86 -4.08 2.46 -7.53
CA PHE A 86 -3.07 2.56 -8.59
C PHE A 86 -2.48 1.20 -8.99
N LEU A 87 -2.27 0.27 -8.04
CA LEU A 87 -1.84 -1.11 -8.38
C LEU A 87 -2.84 -1.82 -9.30
N ASP A 88 -4.14 -1.61 -9.06
CA ASP A 88 -5.20 -2.26 -9.84
C ASP A 88 -5.39 -1.60 -11.21
N GLU A 89 -5.36 -0.26 -11.26
CA GLU A 89 -5.75 0.52 -12.43
C GLU A 89 -4.59 0.90 -13.37
N CYS A 90 -3.35 0.98 -12.87
CA CYS A 90 -2.24 1.66 -13.58
C CYS A 90 -0.99 0.78 -13.81
N ASP A 91 -0.98 -0.48 -13.39
CA ASP A 91 0.16 -1.42 -13.57
C ASP A 91 1.52 -0.86 -13.10
N ILE A 92 1.48 -0.05 -12.03
CA ILE A 92 2.64 0.60 -11.41
C ILE A 92 3.15 -0.23 -10.24
N THR A 93 4.46 -0.17 -9.95
CA THR A 93 5.01 -0.93 -8.82
C THR A 93 4.47 -0.42 -7.48
N PRO A 94 4.40 -1.28 -6.44
CA PRO A 94 3.82 -0.92 -5.15
C PRO A 94 4.45 0.30 -4.47
N PHE A 95 5.77 0.40 -4.53
CA PHE A 95 6.48 1.53 -3.94
C PHE A 95 6.27 2.80 -4.74
N ASP A 96 6.18 2.71 -6.07
CA ASP A 96 5.88 3.86 -6.93
C ASP A 96 4.44 4.34 -6.73
N ALA A 97 3.48 3.43 -6.59
CA ALA A 97 2.10 3.77 -6.22
C ALA A 97 2.03 4.49 -4.86
N LEU A 98 2.80 4.03 -3.87
CA LEU A 98 2.90 4.70 -2.57
C LEU A 98 3.56 6.07 -2.67
N HIS A 99 4.66 6.21 -3.40
CA HIS A 99 5.26 7.52 -3.67
C HIS A 99 4.25 8.45 -4.34
N ALA A 100 3.50 7.96 -5.33
CA ALA A 100 2.51 8.74 -6.02
C ALA A 100 1.37 9.19 -5.10
N SER A 101 0.83 8.29 -4.27
CA SER A 101 -0.25 8.58 -3.33
C SER A 101 0.13 9.62 -2.26
N LEU A 102 1.34 9.53 -1.70
CA LEU A 102 1.86 10.46 -0.70
C LEU A 102 2.04 11.88 -1.25
N VAL A 103 2.27 12.00 -2.55
CA VAL A 103 2.45 13.27 -3.24
C VAL A 103 1.12 13.82 -3.76
N THR A 104 0.19 12.96 -4.18
CA THR A 104 -1.12 13.32 -4.75
C THR A 104 -2.00 14.08 -3.76
N THR A 105 -1.91 13.77 -2.47
CA THR A 105 -2.67 14.46 -1.42
C THR A 105 -2.26 15.94 -1.20
N ARG A 106 -1.23 16.45 -1.91
CA ARG A 106 -0.62 17.78 -1.71
C ARG A 106 -0.24 18.54 -3.00
N ASP A 107 -1.15 18.69 -3.96
CA ASP A 107 -0.93 19.39 -5.26
C ASP A 107 0.23 18.78 -6.09
N GLY A 108 0.34 17.46 -6.00
CA GLY A 108 1.55 16.66 -6.21
C GLY A 108 2.40 16.98 -7.43
N ARG A 109 3.60 17.52 -7.17
CA ARG A 109 4.70 17.61 -8.14
C ARG A 109 5.80 16.64 -7.74
N VAL A 110 6.33 15.92 -8.71
CA VAL A 110 7.41 14.96 -8.50
C VAL A 110 8.57 15.24 -9.43
N LEU A 111 9.79 15.27 -8.89
CA LEU A 111 11.02 15.32 -9.67
C LEU A 111 11.55 13.90 -9.80
N SER A 112 11.36 13.27 -10.96
CA SER A 112 11.66 11.84 -11.15
C SER A 112 11.97 11.49 -12.60
N THR A 113 12.73 10.42 -12.79
CA THR A 113 12.88 9.72 -14.08
C THR A 113 11.74 8.73 -14.34
N GLU A 114 10.94 8.39 -13.33
CA GLU A 114 9.81 7.46 -13.45
C GLU A 114 8.69 8.11 -14.28
N GLU A 115 8.40 7.54 -15.45
CA GLU A 115 7.40 8.04 -16.40
C GLU A 115 5.98 7.60 -16.04
N ASP A 116 5.83 6.51 -15.28
CA ASP A 116 4.52 5.99 -14.88
C ASP A 116 3.71 7.02 -14.07
N TYR A 117 4.39 7.97 -13.41
CA TYR A 117 3.75 9.09 -12.71
C TYR A 117 2.90 10.00 -13.63
N ASP A 118 3.18 10.03 -14.93
CA ASP A 118 2.40 10.79 -15.92
C ASP A 118 0.99 10.19 -16.13
N THR A 119 0.78 8.92 -15.75
CA THR A 119 -0.50 8.21 -15.89
C THR A 119 -1.42 8.31 -14.66
N VAL A 120 -0.83 8.52 -13.47
CA VAL A 120 -1.54 8.57 -12.18
C VAL A 120 -1.91 10.01 -11.75
N GLY A 121 -1.86 10.96 -12.67
CA GLY A 121 -2.34 12.33 -12.46
C GLY A 121 -1.36 13.27 -11.74
N LEU A 122 -0.09 12.89 -11.60
CA LEU A 122 0.94 13.75 -11.03
C LEU A 122 1.52 14.72 -12.07
N THR A 123 1.98 15.88 -11.59
CA THR A 123 2.80 16.77 -12.42
C THR A 123 4.27 16.40 -12.27
N ARG A 124 4.79 15.57 -13.19
CA ARG A 124 6.21 15.20 -13.21
C ARG A 124 7.08 16.31 -13.81
N THR A 125 8.19 16.60 -13.14
CA THR A 125 9.34 17.31 -13.70
C THR A 125 10.42 16.28 -13.99
N PRO A 126 10.88 16.12 -15.24
CA PRO A 126 11.94 15.17 -15.58
C PRO A 126 13.23 15.51 -14.84
N LEU A 127 13.83 14.53 -14.16
CA LEU A 127 15.11 14.71 -13.45
C LEU A 127 16.31 14.73 -14.40
N ASP A 128 16.20 14.04 -15.54
CA ASP A 128 17.24 13.82 -16.54
C ASP A 128 17.22 14.81 -17.71
N ALA A 129 16.33 15.81 -17.67
CA ALA A 129 16.35 16.88 -18.65
C ALA A 129 17.67 17.66 -18.52
N GLU A 130 18.54 17.57 -19.53
CA GLU A 130 19.73 18.41 -19.62
C GLU A 130 19.31 19.87 -19.49
N GLU A 131 19.85 20.58 -18.50
CA GLU A 131 19.71 22.04 -18.44
C GLU A 131 20.22 22.57 -19.78
N SER A 132 19.30 23.07 -20.61
CA SER A 132 19.65 23.78 -21.83
C SER A 132 20.30 25.11 -21.43
N GLY A 133 21.58 25.05 -21.07
CA GLY A 133 22.45 26.17 -20.70
C GLY A 133 23.48 26.46 -21.79
#